data_AF-A0A7Y3EGQ5-F1
#
_entry.id   AF-A0A7Y3EGQ5-F1
#
_cell.length_a   1.000
_cell.length_b   1.000
_cell.length_c   1.000
_cell.angle_alpha   90.00
_cell.angle_beta   90.00
_cell.angle_gamma   90.00
#
_symmetry.space_group_name_H-M   'P 1'
#
loop_
_entity.id
_entity.type
_entity.pdbx_description
1 polymer ?
#
loop_
_entity_poly.entity_id
_entity_poly.type
_entity_poly.pdbx_seq_one_letter_code
_entity_poly.pdbx_strand_id
1 'polypeptide(L)'
;WGGAIAPIGDLTKSEVVAMCRYINDEVFEEEIISELLLPDALWRYSRDQIQPSAELKENQVDPMKFGYHCKLLEEITNYQKKSIEDIMSWYLGGILHKKLNINIELMARWKIDEPEEFLRDLEWFYDTIQKNVFKRVQCPPIILTSKSSYGYDIRESILPVMKTRKFEELNEKILEMDRYLPKGD
;
A
#
# COMPACT_ATOMS: atom_id res chain seq x y z
N TRP A 1 10.52 -21.06 -6.48
CA TRP A 1 11.62 -21.33 -5.54
C TRP A 1 11.71 -20.16 -4.57
N GLY A 2 11.61 -20.42 -3.26
CA GLY A 2 11.88 -19.39 -2.26
C GLY A 2 13.40 -19.23 -2.09
N GLY A 3 13.87 -17.99 -1.90
CA GLY A 3 15.25 -17.74 -1.49
C GLY A 3 15.52 -18.27 -0.07
N ALA A 4 16.78 -18.28 0.39
CA ALA A 4 17.11 -18.74 1.75
C ALA A 4 16.72 -17.71 2.84
N ILE A 5 16.76 -16.42 2.48
CA ILE A 5 16.44 -15.28 3.34
C ILE A 5 15.87 -14.16 2.45
N ALA A 6 14.97 -13.33 2.99
CA ALA A 6 14.45 -12.13 2.35
C ALA A 6 14.85 -10.87 3.17
N PRO A 7 16.04 -10.29 2.93
CA PRO A 7 16.61 -9.23 3.78
C PRO A 7 15.78 -7.94 3.83
N ILE A 8 15.12 -7.61 2.72
CA ILE A 8 14.24 -6.44 2.59
C ILE A 8 12.75 -6.83 2.64
N GLY A 9 12.43 -8.05 3.09
CA GLY A 9 11.08 -8.59 3.04
C GLY A 9 10.08 -7.89 3.98
N ASP A 10 10.58 -7.15 4.96
CA ASP A 10 9.77 -6.35 5.89
C ASP A 10 9.56 -4.90 5.41
N LEU A 11 10.26 -4.47 4.35
CA LEU A 11 10.14 -3.12 3.82
C LEU A 11 8.97 -3.00 2.84
N THR A 12 8.20 -1.93 2.97
CA THR A 12 7.27 -1.49 1.93
C THR A 12 8.03 -0.97 0.71
N LYS A 13 7.36 -0.89 -0.44
CA LYS A 13 7.97 -0.31 -1.65
C LYS A 13 8.43 1.14 -1.43
N SER A 14 7.70 1.92 -0.62
CA SER A 14 8.08 3.28 -0.27
C SER A 14 9.39 3.33 0.53
N GLU A 15 9.55 2.42 1.49
CA GLU A 15 10.79 2.31 2.29
C GLU A 15 11.96 1.80 1.45
N VAL A 16 11.73 0.90 0.48
CA VAL A 16 12.78 0.50 -0.47
C VAL A 16 13.27 1.69 -1.28
N VAL A 17 12.37 2.53 -1.79
CA VAL A 17 12.76 3.76 -2.52
C VAL A 17 13.51 4.73 -1.61
N ALA A 18 13.05 4.93 -0.38
CA ALA A 18 13.72 5.78 0.60
C ALA A 18 15.13 5.27 0.95
N MET A 19 15.28 3.96 1.13
CA MET A 19 16.57 3.31 1.37
C MET A 19 17.52 3.48 0.19
N CYS A 20 17.04 3.36 -1.05
CA CYS A 20 17.87 3.60 -2.24
C CYS A 20 18.41 5.03 -2.27
N ARG A 21 17.57 6.03 -1.99
CA ARG A 21 18.01 7.43 -1.91
C ARG A 21 19.00 7.65 -0.78
N TYR A 22 18.73 7.11 0.40
CA TYR A 22 19.66 7.19 1.53
C TYR A 22 21.04 6.58 1.21
N ILE A 23 21.08 5.47 0.49
CA ILE A 23 22.34 4.85 0.02
C ILE A 23 23.12 5.82 -0.88
N ASN A 24 22.44 6.46 -1.84
CA ASN A 24 23.09 7.42 -2.73
C ASN A 24 23.55 8.68 -1.98
N ASP A 25 22.65 9.30 -1.22
CA ASP A 25 22.82 10.64 -0.68
C ASP A 25 23.70 10.66 0.59
N GLU A 26 23.53 9.68 1.48
CA GLU A 26 24.10 9.72 2.84
C GLU A 26 25.19 8.66 3.08
N VAL A 27 25.22 7.57 2.31
CA VAL A 27 26.20 6.49 2.48
C VAL A 27 27.37 6.63 1.52
N PHE A 28 27.09 6.84 0.23
CA PHE A 28 28.11 6.91 -0.81
C PHE A 28 28.34 8.31 -1.37
N GLU A 29 27.41 9.24 -1.13
CA GLU A 29 27.43 10.61 -1.69
C GLU A 29 27.58 10.61 -3.24
N GLU A 30 27.05 9.56 -3.89
CA GLU A 30 27.14 9.28 -5.33
C GLU A 30 25.91 8.48 -5.79
N GLU A 31 25.50 8.64 -7.06
CA GLU A 31 24.42 7.84 -7.68
C GLU A 31 24.86 6.38 -7.93
N ILE A 32 24.87 5.56 -6.88
CA ILE A 32 25.13 4.11 -6.95
C ILE A 32 23.92 3.38 -7.53
N ILE A 33 22.72 3.76 -7.09
CA ILE A 33 21.44 3.23 -7.56
C ILE A 33 20.83 4.29 -8.47
N SER A 34 20.60 3.95 -9.74
CA SER A 34 20.17 4.97 -10.68
C SER A 34 18.80 5.58 -10.32
N GLU A 35 18.71 6.90 -10.36
CA GLU A 35 17.45 7.65 -10.20
C GLU A 35 16.44 7.30 -11.31
N LEU A 36 16.91 6.74 -12.44
CA LEU A 36 16.02 6.23 -13.48
C LEU A 36 15.17 5.03 -13.02
N LEU A 37 15.54 4.35 -11.93
CA LEU A 37 14.77 3.25 -11.36
C LEU A 37 13.80 3.70 -10.26
N LEU A 38 13.89 4.96 -9.82
CA LEU A 38 13.16 5.49 -8.69
C LEU A 38 12.02 6.40 -9.17
N PRO A 39 10.82 6.27 -8.58
CA PRO A 39 9.69 7.11 -8.95
C PRO A 39 9.74 8.48 -8.26
N ASP A 40 8.97 9.44 -8.78
CA ASP A 40 8.71 10.71 -8.09
C ASP A 40 7.80 10.54 -6.85
N ALA A 41 7.54 11.65 -6.14
CA ALA A 41 6.68 11.66 -4.95
C ALA A 41 5.23 11.20 -5.21
N LEU A 42 4.78 11.30 -6.46
CA LEU A 42 3.46 10.85 -6.87
C LEU A 42 3.48 9.41 -7.39
N TRP A 43 4.61 8.70 -7.39
CA TRP A 43 4.81 7.37 -7.96
C TRP A 43 4.85 7.32 -9.49
N ARG A 44 5.27 8.42 -10.13
CA ARG A 44 5.34 8.60 -11.59
C ARG A 44 6.74 8.21 -12.06
N TYR A 45 6.79 7.52 -13.20
CA TYR A 45 8.03 7.27 -13.91
C TYR A 45 8.12 8.19 -15.14
N SER A 46 9.28 8.77 -15.42
CA SER A 46 9.52 9.58 -16.61
C SER A 46 9.58 8.70 -17.86
N ARG A 47 9.44 9.30 -19.05
CA ARG A 47 9.38 8.53 -20.32
C ARG A 47 10.67 7.76 -20.63
N ASP A 48 11.79 8.24 -20.10
CA ASP A 48 13.11 7.64 -20.29
C ASP A 48 13.45 6.62 -19.19
N GLN A 49 12.56 6.44 -18.20
CA GLN A 49 12.74 5.47 -17.11
C GLN A 49 12.30 4.06 -17.53
N ILE A 50 13.03 3.07 -17.02
CA ILE A 50 12.73 1.66 -17.26
C ILE A 50 11.45 1.32 -16.49
N GLN A 51 10.37 1.03 -17.23
CA GLN A 51 9.13 0.60 -16.60
C GLN A 51 9.34 -0.69 -15.79
N PRO A 52 8.70 -0.84 -14.62
CA PRO A 52 8.77 -2.05 -13.83
C PRO A 52 8.46 -3.28 -14.69
N SER A 53 9.16 -4.40 -14.46
CA SER A 53 9.05 -5.57 -15.32
C SER A 53 7.63 -6.16 -15.45
N ALA A 54 6.74 -5.83 -14.50
CA ALA A 54 5.32 -6.17 -14.58
C ALA A 54 4.61 -5.49 -15.75
N GLU A 55 5.03 -4.28 -16.16
CA GLU A 55 4.44 -3.46 -17.23
C GLU A 55 5.03 -3.77 -18.63
N LEU A 56 6.10 -4.57 -18.70
CA LEU A 56 6.82 -4.83 -19.95
C LEU A 56 6.11 -5.80 -20.92
N LYS A 57 5.07 -6.52 -20.48
CA LYS A 57 4.24 -7.34 -21.37
C LYS A 57 3.00 -6.54 -21.78
N GLU A 58 2.70 -6.54 -23.08
CA GLU A 58 1.46 -5.96 -23.60
C GLU A 58 0.26 -6.49 -22.80
N ASN A 59 -0.37 -5.62 -21.99
CA ASN A 59 -1.53 -5.87 -21.13
C ASN A 59 -1.30 -6.41 -19.71
N GLN A 60 -0.08 -6.43 -19.19
CA GLN A 60 0.13 -6.68 -17.76
C GLN A 60 0.30 -5.35 -17.03
N VAL A 61 -0.75 -4.86 -16.37
CA VAL A 61 -0.68 -3.66 -15.50
C VAL A 61 -0.76 -4.13 -14.06
N ASP A 62 0.20 -3.72 -13.24
CA ASP A 62 0.16 -4.00 -11.80
C ASP A 62 -1.01 -3.19 -11.18
N PRO A 63 -2.00 -3.85 -10.55
CA PRO A 63 -3.10 -3.14 -9.88
C PRO A 63 -2.63 -2.35 -8.63
N MET A 64 -1.39 -2.51 -8.19
CA MET A 64 -0.84 -1.83 -7.02
C MET A 64 -0.74 -0.31 -7.21
N LYS A 65 -1.36 0.45 -6.29
CA LYS A 65 -1.30 1.91 -6.20
C LYS A 65 -0.23 2.31 -5.19
N PHE A 66 1.03 2.27 -5.61
CA PHE A 66 2.15 2.53 -4.73
C PHE A 66 2.08 3.91 -4.04
N GLY A 67 2.72 4.01 -2.88
CA GLY A 67 2.57 5.15 -1.95
C GLY A 67 1.30 5.02 -1.12
N TYR A 68 0.13 5.02 -1.77
CA TYR A 68 -1.16 4.86 -1.10
C TYR A 68 -1.30 3.48 -0.44
N HIS A 69 -1.11 2.40 -1.20
CA HIS A 69 -1.17 1.03 -0.67
C HIS A 69 -0.08 0.73 0.34
N CYS A 70 1.09 1.39 0.26
CA CYS A 70 2.12 1.27 1.28
C CYS A 70 1.63 1.82 2.63
N LYS A 71 0.99 2.99 2.63
CA LYS A 71 0.42 3.59 3.84
C LYS A 71 -0.81 2.85 4.37
N LEU A 72 -1.65 2.31 3.50
CA LEU A 72 -2.70 1.39 3.93
C LEU A 72 -2.13 0.14 4.59
N LEU A 73 -1.09 -0.46 4.01
CA LEU A 73 -0.43 -1.63 4.57
C LEU A 73 0.09 -1.33 5.97
N GLU A 74 0.79 -0.21 6.15
CA GLU A 74 1.28 0.23 7.47
C GLU A 74 0.15 0.25 8.51
N GLU A 75 -1.02 0.82 8.22
CA GLU A 75 -2.14 0.92 9.18
C GLU A 75 -2.78 -0.43 9.56
N ILE A 76 -2.84 -1.38 8.62
CA ILE A 76 -3.43 -2.70 8.89
C ILE A 76 -2.43 -3.70 9.48
N THR A 77 -1.12 -3.46 9.33
CA THR A 77 -0.06 -4.31 9.88
C THR A 77 0.55 -3.76 11.16
N ASN A 78 0.29 -2.48 11.51
CA ASN A 78 0.74 -1.89 12.75
C ASN A 78 0.28 -2.70 13.98
N TYR A 79 0.96 -2.52 15.11
CA TYR A 79 0.58 -3.11 16.39
C TYR A 79 -0.88 -2.80 16.76
N GLN A 80 -1.32 -1.56 16.51
CA GLN A 80 -2.72 -1.14 16.61
C GLN A 80 -3.43 -1.25 15.26
N LYS A 81 -3.63 -2.49 14.80
CA LYS A 81 -4.24 -2.79 13.49
C LYS A 81 -5.55 -2.04 13.29
N LYS A 82 -5.66 -1.37 12.15
CA LYS A 82 -6.91 -0.78 11.68
C LYS A 82 -7.70 -1.77 10.86
N SER A 83 -9.01 -1.79 11.08
CA SER A 83 -9.90 -2.59 10.25
C SER A 83 -10.24 -1.83 8.97
N ILE A 84 -10.75 -2.54 7.97
CA ILE A 84 -11.24 -1.92 6.73
C ILE A 84 -12.31 -0.85 7.03
N GLU A 85 -13.17 -1.12 8.02
CA GLU A 85 -14.20 -0.20 8.49
C GLU A 85 -13.64 1.07 9.13
N ASP A 86 -12.48 1.00 9.79
CA ASP A 86 -11.80 2.19 10.33
C ASP A 86 -11.33 3.10 9.18
N ILE A 87 -10.75 2.51 8.13
CA ILE A 87 -10.31 3.24 6.93
C ILE A 87 -11.50 3.89 6.22
N MET A 88 -12.61 3.16 6.05
CA MET A 88 -13.87 3.68 5.50
C MET A 88 -14.41 4.83 6.34
N SER A 89 -14.32 4.73 7.67
CA SER A 89 -14.75 5.80 8.58
C SER A 89 -13.88 7.06 8.43
N TRP A 90 -12.58 6.91 8.18
CA TRP A 90 -11.70 8.05 7.87
C TRP A 90 -12.01 8.70 6.53
N TYR A 91 -12.43 7.90 5.54
CA TYR A 91 -12.88 8.38 4.25
C TYR A 91 -14.15 9.24 4.38
N LEU A 92 -15.19 8.70 5.01
CA LEU A 92 -16.44 9.43 5.32
C LEU A 92 -16.18 10.69 6.15
N GLY A 93 -15.21 10.62 7.07
CA GLY A 93 -14.81 11.74 7.90
C GLY A 93 -14.05 12.85 7.16
N GLY A 94 -13.62 12.64 5.91
CA GLY A 94 -12.78 13.59 5.17
C GLY A 94 -11.36 13.69 5.72
N ILE A 95 -10.88 12.71 6.49
CA ILE A 95 -9.58 12.75 7.19
C ILE A 95 -8.62 11.63 6.79
N LEU A 96 -8.99 10.80 5.80
CA LEU A 96 -8.13 9.73 5.27
C LEU A 96 -6.71 10.19 4.95
N HIS A 97 -6.54 11.29 4.20
CA HIS A 97 -5.22 11.80 3.80
C HIS A 97 -4.31 12.09 5.01
N LYS A 98 -4.85 12.69 6.08
CA LYS A 98 -4.11 12.95 7.32
C LYS A 98 -3.75 11.69 8.07
N LYS A 99 -4.70 10.75 8.15
CA LYS A 99 -4.50 9.50 8.89
C LYS A 99 -3.46 8.61 8.21
N LEU A 100 -3.45 8.56 6.88
CA LEU A 100 -2.45 7.84 6.10
C LEU A 100 -1.16 8.63 5.87
N ASN A 101 -1.13 9.92 6.25
CA ASN A 101 -0.02 10.83 5.95
C ASN A 101 0.35 10.84 4.45
N ILE A 102 -0.66 10.99 3.58
CA ILE A 102 -0.49 11.07 2.13
C ILE A 102 -0.96 12.43 1.59
N ASN A 103 -0.34 12.88 0.50
CA ASN A 103 -0.75 14.09 -0.21
C ASN A 103 -2.08 13.85 -0.96
N ILE A 104 -2.97 14.84 -0.96
CA ILE A 104 -4.22 14.85 -1.73
C ILE A 104 -3.95 14.66 -3.23
N GLU A 105 -2.84 15.18 -3.76
CA GLU A 105 -2.44 14.96 -5.16
C GLU A 105 -2.19 13.48 -5.48
N LEU A 106 -1.66 12.71 -4.51
CA LEU A 106 -1.47 11.28 -4.66
C LEU A 106 -2.83 10.54 -4.67
N MET A 107 -3.79 11.01 -3.86
CA MET A 107 -5.15 10.48 -3.91
C MET A 107 -5.81 10.75 -5.26
N ALA A 108 -5.71 11.98 -5.76
CA ALA A 108 -6.28 12.37 -7.06
C ALA A 108 -5.65 11.60 -8.23
N ARG A 109 -4.33 11.38 -8.21
CA ARG A 109 -3.64 10.54 -9.20
C ARG A 109 -4.29 9.16 -9.31
N TRP A 110 -4.55 8.55 -8.15
CA TRP A 110 -5.07 7.19 -8.04
C TRP A 110 -6.60 7.14 -8.05
N LYS A 111 -7.25 8.28 -8.27
CA LYS A 111 -8.71 8.48 -8.26
C LYS A 111 -9.38 8.02 -6.96
N ILE A 112 -8.64 8.07 -5.85
CA ILE A 112 -9.17 7.68 -4.53
C ILE A 112 -10.16 8.72 -4.02
N ASP A 113 -10.18 9.91 -4.60
CA ASP A 113 -11.20 10.91 -4.35
C ASP A 113 -12.57 10.57 -4.96
N GLU A 114 -12.65 9.59 -5.88
CA GLU A 114 -13.89 9.02 -6.39
C GLU A 114 -14.35 7.87 -5.46
N PRO A 115 -15.53 7.96 -4.83
CA PRO A 115 -15.98 6.98 -3.83
C PRO A 115 -16.07 5.54 -4.34
N GLU A 116 -16.54 5.33 -5.57
CA GLU A 116 -16.65 4.01 -6.19
C GLU A 116 -15.28 3.37 -6.43
N GLU A 117 -14.32 4.18 -6.90
CA GLU A 117 -12.95 3.74 -7.11
C GLU A 117 -12.25 3.40 -5.79
N PHE A 118 -12.43 4.24 -4.78
CA PHE A 118 -11.91 3.99 -3.44
C PHE A 118 -12.45 2.68 -2.85
N LEU A 119 -13.76 2.45 -2.91
CA LEU A 119 -14.37 1.22 -2.39
C LEU A 119 -13.88 -0.01 -3.16
N ARG A 120 -13.88 0.04 -4.50
CA ARG A 120 -13.41 -1.05 -5.33
C ARG A 120 -11.96 -1.41 -5.02
N ASP A 121 -11.11 -0.40 -4.88
CA ASP A 121 -9.69 -0.58 -4.60
C ASP A 121 -9.42 -1.08 -3.18
N LEU A 122 -10.10 -0.51 -2.17
CA LEU A 122 -9.95 -0.93 -0.77
C LEU A 122 -10.41 -2.37 -0.56
N GLU A 123 -11.54 -2.76 -1.17
CA GLU A 123 -12.00 -4.15 -1.16
C GLU A 123 -10.98 -5.07 -1.83
N TRP A 124 -10.52 -4.73 -3.04
CA TRP A 124 -9.50 -5.50 -3.74
C TRP A 124 -8.22 -5.67 -2.90
N PHE A 125 -7.74 -4.59 -2.27
CA PHE A 125 -6.52 -4.58 -1.49
C PHE A 125 -6.63 -5.50 -0.27
N TYR A 126 -7.70 -5.36 0.50
CA TYR A 126 -7.94 -6.17 1.70
C TYR A 126 -8.17 -7.65 1.36
N ASP A 127 -8.96 -7.92 0.32
CA ASP A 127 -9.18 -9.28 -0.19
C ASP A 127 -7.88 -9.92 -0.63
N THR A 128 -7.03 -9.17 -1.33
CA THR A 128 -5.73 -9.64 -1.82
C THR A 128 -4.83 -10.01 -0.66
N ILE A 129 -4.80 -9.21 0.41
CA ILE A 129 -4.02 -9.50 1.61
C ILE A 129 -4.45 -10.81 2.27
N GLN A 130 -5.75 -11.02 2.45
CA GLN A 130 -6.29 -12.22 3.07
C GLN A 130 -6.14 -13.46 2.19
N LYS A 131 -6.46 -13.36 0.89
CA LYS A 131 -6.33 -14.47 -0.06
C LYS A 131 -4.89 -14.95 -0.20
N ASN A 132 -3.90 -14.08 0.00
CA ASN A 132 -2.48 -14.42 -0.14
C ASN A 132 -1.77 -14.80 1.17
N VAL A 133 -2.49 -15.03 2.28
CA VAL A 133 -1.91 -15.53 3.55
C VAL A 133 -1.05 -16.78 3.32
N PHE A 134 -1.52 -17.73 2.50
CA PHE A 134 -0.80 -18.98 2.24
C PHE A 134 0.60 -18.77 1.63
N LYS A 135 0.82 -17.66 0.90
CA LYS A 135 2.13 -17.30 0.35
C LYS A 135 3.06 -16.80 1.44
N ARG A 136 2.55 -16.03 2.41
CA ARG A 136 3.32 -15.53 3.56
C ARG A 136 3.74 -16.66 4.50
N VAL A 137 2.87 -17.63 4.75
CA VAL A 137 3.20 -18.83 5.56
C VAL A 137 4.38 -19.62 4.99
N GLN A 138 4.57 -19.58 3.66
CA GLN A 138 5.66 -20.27 2.95
C GLN A 138 6.87 -19.36 2.66
N CYS A 139 6.86 -18.12 3.17
CA CYS A 139 7.91 -17.15 2.90
C CYS A 139 9.21 -17.53 3.63
N PRO A 140 10.39 -17.33 3.01
CA PRO A 140 11.66 -17.49 3.72
C PRO A 140 11.83 -16.45 4.83
N PRO A 141 12.65 -16.75 5.85
CA PRO A 141 12.89 -15.82 6.96
C PRO A 141 13.20 -14.39 6.50
N ILE A 142 12.59 -13.41 7.17
CA ILE A 142 12.79 -11.98 6.95
C ILE A 142 13.64 -11.36 8.07
N ILE A 143 14.26 -10.21 7.80
CA ILE A 143 14.86 -9.36 8.83
C ILE A 143 13.82 -8.33 9.27
N LEU A 144 13.59 -8.22 10.58
CA LEU A 144 12.61 -7.29 11.12
C LEU A 144 13.19 -5.90 11.25
N THR A 145 12.50 -4.94 10.66
CA THR A 145 12.85 -3.51 10.67
C THR A 145 11.71 -2.64 11.20
N SER A 146 10.48 -3.14 11.11
CA SER A 146 9.26 -2.52 11.62
C SER A 146 8.94 -2.97 13.06
N LYS A 147 8.00 -2.26 13.70
CA LYS A 147 7.57 -2.57 15.09
C LYS A 147 6.79 -3.89 15.21
N SER A 148 6.18 -4.35 14.12
CA SER A 148 5.42 -5.60 14.09
C SER A 148 5.70 -6.30 12.77
N SER A 149 6.12 -7.55 12.86
CA SER A 149 6.52 -8.32 11.68
C SER A 149 5.32 -8.84 10.92
N TYR A 150 5.02 -8.25 9.76
CA TYR A 150 3.89 -8.67 8.95
C TYR A 150 4.03 -10.13 8.50
N GLY A 151 3.09 -10.98 8.91
CA GLY A 151 3.09 -12.42 8.61
C GLY A 151 3.96 -13.29 9.51
N TYR A 152 4.79 -12.72 10.40
CA TYR A 152 5.65 -13.46 11.34
C TYR A 152 5.29 -13.23 12.81
N ASP A 153 4.75 -12.06 13.16
CA ASP A 153 4.42 -11.68 14.55
C ASP A 153 3.16 -12.41 15.04
N ILE A 154 2.15 -12.48 14.17
CA ILE A 154 0.89 -13.14 14.43
C ILE A 154 0.70 -14.20 13.34
N ARG A 155 0.57 -15.46 13.74
CA ARG A 155 0.22 -16.53 12.79
C ARG A 155 -1.17 -16.28 12.25
N GLU A 156 -1.23 -15.94 10.97
CA GLU A 156 -2.48 -15.66 10.28
C GLU A 156 -3.22 -16.97 9.96
N SER A 157 -4.55 -16.94 10.09
CA SER A 157 -5.40 -18.06 9.71
C SER A 157 -5.74 -17.98 8.22
N ILE A 158 -5.67 -19.11 7.52
CA ILE A 158 -6.12 -19.21 6.12
C ILE A 158 -7.64 -19.40 6.14
N LEU A 159 -8.36 -18.28 6.19
CA LEU A 159 -9.84 -18.24 6.23
C LEU A 159 -10.39 -17.42 5.05
N PRO A 160 -11.63 -17.71 4.62
CA PRO A 160 -12.30 -16.86 3.64
C PRO A 160 -12.55 -15.46 4.20
N VAL A 161 -12.55 -14.46 3.31
CA VAL A 161 -12.93 -13.09 3.69
C VAL A 161 -14.42 -13.06 3.99
N MET A 162 -14.78 -12.53 5.16
CA MET A 162 -16.17 -12.30 5.56
C MET A 162 -16.41 -10.80 5.72
N LYS A 163 -17.47 -10.29 5.08
CA LYS A 163 -17.90 -8.89 5.24
C LYS A 163 -18.79 -8.77 6.49
N THR A 164 -18.56 -7.72 7.26
CA THR A 164 -19.37 -7.43 8.46
C THR A 164 -20.60 -6.60 8.09
N ARG A 165 -21.63 -6.58 8.93
CA ARG A 165 -22.80 -5.68 8.72
C ARG A 165 -22.38 -4.20 8.72
N LYS A 166 -21.41 -3.85 9.56
CA LYS A 166 -20.84 -2.50 9.62
C LYS A 166 -20.15 -2.13 8.30
N PHE A 167 -19.46 -3.08 7.68
CA PHE A 167 -18.85 -2.88 6.37
C PHE A 167 -19.91 -2.53 5.31
N GLU A 168 -21.01 -3.29 5.26
CA GLU A 168 -22.12 -3.04 4.32
C GLU A 168 -22.74 -1.66 4.53
N GLU A 169 -23.04 -1.28 5.78
CA GLU A 169 -23.58 0.05 6.13
C GLU A 169 -22.64 1.21 5.74
N LEU A 170 -21.32 1.02 5.90
CA LEU A 170 -20.34 2.04 5.52
C LEU A 170 -20.19 2.11 3.99
N ASN A 171 -20.32 0.98 3.31
CA ASN A 171 -20.24 0.91 1.85
C ASN A 171 -21.37 1.73 1.21
N GLU A 172 -22.61 1.51 1.65
CA GLU A 172 -23.78 2.28 1.19
C GLU A 172 -23.58 3.78 1.39
N LYS A 173 -23.12 4.20 2.58
CA LYS A 173 -22.87 5.63 2.88
C LYS A 173 -21.78 6.26 2.00
N ILE A 174 -20.76 5.49 1.61
CA ILE A 174 -19.70 5.99 0.76
C ILE A 174 -20.18 6.09 -0.70
N LEU A 175 -21.00 5.15 -1.16
CA LEU A 175 -21.63 5.21 -2.50
C LEU A 175 -22.62 6.36 -2.66
N GLU A 176 -23.20 6.86 -1.57
CA GLU A 176 -24.04 8.07 -1.57
C GLU A 176 -23.24 9.38 -1.69
N MET A 177 -21.91 9.34 -1.55
CA MET A 177 -21.07 10.53 -1.67
C MET A 177 -20.83 10.87 -3.14
N ASP A 178 -20.83 12.16 -3.48
CA ASP A 178 -20.42 12.62 -4.81
C ASP A 178 -18.89 12.56 -5.00
N ARG A 179 -18.14 12.99 -3.99
CA ARG A 179 -16.67 13.02 -4.00
C ARG A 179 -16.11 13.08 -2.59
N TYR A 180 -14.87 12.64 -2.42
CA TYR A 180 -14.10 12.88 -1.19
C TYR A 180 -13.86 14.37 -0.97
N LEU A 181 -14.25 14.86 0.21
CA LEU A 181 -14.02 16.25 0.63
C LEU A 181 -13.01 16.26 1.79
N PRO A 182 -11.76 16.71 1.57
CA PRO A 182 -10.76 16.80 2.64
C PRO A 182 -11.19 17.84 3.67
N LYS A 183 -11.18 17.47 4.96
CA LYS A 183 -11.50 18.36 6.07
C LYS A 183 -10.23 18.83 6.81
N GLY A 184 -10.05 20.16 6.79
CA GLY A 184 -9.18 20.92 7.67
C GLY A 184 -7.73 21.03 7.23
N ASP A 185 -7.44 21.83 6.20
CA ASP A 185 -6.08 22.37 6.09
C ASP A 185 -5.76 23.29 7.27
#